data_AF-A0A292SF24-F1
#
_entry.id   AF-A0A292SF24-F1
#
_cell.length_a   1.000
_cell.length_b   1.000
_cell.length_c   1.000
_cell.angle_alpha   90.00
_cell.angle_beta   90.00
_cell.angle_gamma   90.00
#
_symmetry.space_group_name_H-M   'P 1'
#
loop_
_entity.id
_entity.type
_entity.pdbx_description
1 polymer ?
#
loop_
_entity_poly.entity_id
_entity_poly.type
_entity_poly.pdbx_seq_one_letter_code
_entity_poly.pdbx_strand_id
1 'polypeptide(L)'
;MGMAASQVRLLQLTSRKNTIGYQLQNLSLQKTALSRDMQRVTRNYQEALNTKTLKWSNNAGVSYVDLSYANLMRPGSANKNNPYLITNGDGKVVLDSKYQQYAEMISPDGKAGGDWESNRTQILASLTGISSEKIDAAFASNAALDAAAEKVNSLQEEGDKLKEPVNNDTAVQFFKRAGNVTVNTIPYNIGSLYNSASTWTNLGNASTASSTLTNILNGIANNMKNYLTDEDYANFTEACKNYMDDNGHYFGGTSEADRQGLESGIAGIKKDGDNYTVNMKIILDTILGSYESASVVDGQDSYGDTSMGTRVYYTRDKNSVEWQNWKASHDAWQAEYDAAVEEYNAAVDSDNQALTSEEESNINFYEKLFTAIAEKGWVANSQIEDNDYLNNMLQNNQYYITTMEEQTDSDGKSYFEYSQDIASNFENVFSVNDTDAQNEALIDYEYEKSVINEKETRIDTRMQNLETEQSAINEMIKGIETVRNDNTERTFGIFA
;
A
#
# COMPACT_ATOMS: atom_id res chain seq x y z
N MET A 1 -60.71 -71.93 -64.63
CA MET A 1 -60.59 -71.50 -63.21
C MET A 1 -59.32 -70.69 -62.88
N GLY A 2 -58.31 -70.60 -63.78
CA GLY A 2 -57.03 -69.93 -63.45
C GLY A 2 -57.03 -68.39 -63.36
N MET A 3 -57.93 -67.68 -64.08
CA MET A 3 -57.90 -66.20 -64.14
C MET A 3 -58.48 -65.50 -62.90
N ALA A 4 -59.54 -66.03 -62.28
CA ALA A 4 -60.15 -65.40 -61.11
C ALA A 4 -59.23 -65.47 -59.88
N ALA A 5 -58.55 -66.61 -59.68
CA ALA A 5 -57.60 -66.79 -58.59
C ALA A 5 -56.33 -65.92 -58.75
N SER A 6 -55.85 -65.71 -59.99
CA SER A 6 -54.71 -64.81 -60.25
C SER A 6 -55.06 -63.34 -60.03
N GLN A 7 -56.29 -62.92 -60.38
CA GLN A 7 -56.77 -61.56 -60.10
C GLN A 7 -56.95 -61.29 -58.61
N VAL A 8 -57.50 -62.24 -57.84
CA VAL A 8 -57.60 -62.11 -56.36
C VAL A 8 -56.22 -62.01 -55.72
N ARG A 9 -55.26 -62.84 -56.15
CA ARG A 9 -53.87 -62.78 -55.64
C ARG A 9 -53.17 -61.48 -56.02
N LEU A 10 -53.39 -60.97 -57.24
CA LEU A 10 -52.87 -59.67 -57.69
C LEU A 10 -53.41 -58.52 -56.84
N LEU A 11 -54.70 -58.53 -56.50
CA LEU A 11 -55.32 -57.53 -55.62
C LEU A 11 -54.74 -57.59 -54.20
N GLN A 12 -54.53 -58.79 -53.65
CA GLN A 12 -53.92 -58.96 -52.32
C GLN A 12 -52.47 -58.44 -52.28
N LEU A 13 -51.66 -58.78 -53.30
CA LEU A 13 -50.28 -58.30 -53.42
C LEU A 13 -50.22 -56.78 -53.63
N THR A 14 -51.12 -56.23 -54.44
CA THR A 14 -51.25 -54.77 -54.63
C THR A 14 -51.63 -54.07 -53.32
N SER A 15 -52.58 -54.63 -52.55
CA SER A 15 -52.97 -54.10 -51.24
C SER A 15 -51.80 -54.12 -50.24
N ARG A 16 -51.02 -55.21 -50.20
CA ARG A 16 -49.83 -55.31 -49.35
C ARG A 16 -48.74 -54.32 -49.79
N LYS A 17 -48.49 -54.18 -51.10
CA LYS A 17 -47.56 -53.19 -51.66
C LYS A 17 -47.94 -51.76 -51.27
N ASN A 18 -49.21 -51.40 -51.35
CA ASN A 18 -49.69 -50.09 -50.93
C ASN A 18 -49.51 -49.89 -49.42
N THR A 19 -49.82 -50.91 -48.61
CA THR A 19 -49.60 -50.88 -47.14
C THR A 19 -48.12 -50.65 -46.81
N ILE A 20 -47.21 -51.35 -47.48
CA ILE A 20 -45.76 -51.16 -47.33
C ILE A 20 -45.36 -49.74 -47.75
N GLY A 21 -45.90 -49.23 -48.86
CA GLY A 21 -45.66 -47.85 -49.31
C GLY A 21 -46.03 -46.81 -48.24
N TYR A 22 -47.20 -46.96 -47.61
CA TYR A 22 -47.62 -46.10 -46.49
C TYR A 22 -46.70 -46.24 -45.27
N GLN A 23 -46.26 -47.46 -44.95
CA GLN A 23 -45.33 -47.69 -43.83
C GLN A 23 -43.95 -47.07 -44.08
N LEU A 24 -43.41 -47.21 -45.29
CA LEU A 24 -42.15 -46.58 -45.70
C LEU A 24 -42.24 -45.06 -45.65
N GLN A 25 -43.35 -44.48 -46.12
CA GLN A 25 -43.58 -43.05 -46.02
C GLN A 25 -43.62 -42.57 -44.56
N ASN A 26 -44.33 -43.30 -43.68
CA ASN A 26 -44.37 -42.99 -42.26
C ASN A 26 -42.99 -43.10 -41.58
N LEU A 27 -42.20 -44.12 -41.92
CA LEU A 27 -40.83 -44.29 -41.40
C LEU A 27 -39.89 -43.18 -41.91
N SER A 28 -40.03 -42.77 -43.17
CA SER A 28 -39.29 -41.62 -43.73
C SER A 28 -39.63 -40.30 -43.01
N LEU A 29 -40.91 -40.09 -42.69
CA LEU A 29 -41.33 -38.94 -41.87
C LEU A 29 -40.75 -39.01 -40.45
N GLN A 30 -40.74 -40.19 -39.81
CA GLN A 30 -40.10 -40.38 -38.50
C GLN A 30 -38.59 -40.10 -38.55
N LYS A 31 -37.90 -40.56 -39.59
CA LYS A 31 -36.46 -40.26 -39.78
C LYS A 31 -36.22 -38.75 -39.96
N THR A 32 -37.09 -38.07 -40.70
CA THR A 32 -37.02 -36.61 -40.84
C THR A 32 -37.24 -35.91 -39.49
N ALA A 33 -38.12 -36.42 -38.63
CA ALA A 33 -38.34 -35.89 -37.28
C ALA A 33 -37.10 -36.11 -36.38
N LEU A 34 -36.49 -37.30 -36.42
CA LEU A 34 -35.25 -37.59 -35.67
C LEU A 34 -34.09 -36.67 -36.10
N SER A 35 -33.95 -36.40 -37.40
CA SER A 35 -32.97 -35.44 -37.90
C SER A 35 -33.20 -34.02 -37.35
N ARG A 36 -34.46 -33.59 -37.21
CA ARG A 36 -34.80 -32.31 -36.57
C ARG A 36 -34.50 -32.31 -35.07
N ASP A 37 -34.77 -33.42 -34.38
CA ASP A 37 -34.41 -33.58 -32.97
C ASP A 37 -32.89 -33.44 -32.80
N MET A 38 -32.09 -34.12 -33.62
CA MET A 38 -30.62 -34.02 -33.61
C MET A 38 -30.12 -32.60 -33.82
N GLN A 39 -30.76 -31.84 -34.73
CA GLN A 39 -30.45 -30.41 -34.92
C GLN A 39 -30.74 -29.59 -33.67
N ARG A 40 -31.82 -29.89 -32.93
CA ARG A 40 -32.14 -29.22 -31.65
C ARG A 40 -31.10 -29.55 -30.59
N VAL A 41 -30.75 -30.83 -30.39
CA VAL A 41 -29.72 -31.23 -29.41
C VAL A 41 -28.40 -30.53 -29.70
N THR A 42 -28.00 -30.50 -30.98
CA THR A 42 -26.77 -29.84 -31.42
C THR A 42 -26.79 -28.33 -31.12
N ARG A 43 -27.94 -27.67 -31.33
CA ARG A 43 -28.09 -26.24 -31.03
C ARG A 43 -27.95 -25.97 -29.53
N ASN A 44 -28.64 -26.74 -28.69
CA ASN A 44 -28.57 -26.58 -27.24
C ASN A 44 -27.12 -26.75 -26.73
N TYR A 45 -26.40 -27.74 -27.26
CA TYR A 45 -24.98 -27.92 -26.96
C TYR A 45 -24.14 -26.72 -27.41
N GLN A 46 -24.37 -26.18 -28.61
CA GLN A 46 -23.68 -24.97 -29.10
C GLN A 46 -23.99 -23.73 -28.26
N GLU A 47 -25.22 -23.58 -27.77
CA GLU A 47 -25.62 -22.49 -26.87
C GLU A 47 -24.90 -22.61 -25.52
N ALA A 48 -24.82 -23.82 -24.95
CA ALA A 48 -24.04 -24.08 -23.74
C ALA A 48 -22.54 -23.80 -23.93
N LEU A 49 -21.96 -24.16 -25.09
CA LEU A 49 -20.58 -23.82 -25.43
C LEU A 49 -20.30 -22.31 -25.45
N ASN A 50 -21.32 -21.50 -25.77
CA ASN A 50 -21.23 -20.05 -25.79
C ASN A 50 -21.67 -19.39 -24.46
N THR A 51 -22.15 -20.18 -23.50
CA THR A 51 -22.58 -19.65 -22.19
C THR A 51 -21.37 -19.14 -21.42
N LYS A 52 -21.51 -17.94 -20.89
CA LYS A 52 -20.45 -17.22 -20.18
C LYS A 52 -20.82 -17.04 -18.72
N THR A 53 -19.82 -17.19 -17.86
CA THR A 53 -19.92 -16.90 -16.44
C THR A 53 -18.84 -15.89 -16.04
N LEU A 54 -19.12 -15.09 -15.02
CA LEU A 54 -18.14 -14.17 -14.45
C LEU A 54 -17.25 -14.92 -13.44
N LYS A 55 -15.94 -14.73 -13.51
CA LYS A 55 -14.96 -15.26 -12.56
C LYS A 55 -14.05 -14.15 -12.05
N TRP A 56 -13.44 -14.39 -10.89
CA TRP A 56 -12.49 -13.48 -10.27
C TRP A 56 -11.04 -13.87 -10.59
N SER A 57 -10.17 -12.90 -10.84
CA SER A 57 -8.73 -13.12 -11.04
C SER A 57 -7.87 -12.00 -10.44
N ASN A 58 -6.83 -12.40 -9.70
CA ASN A 58 -5.83 -11.49 -9.11
C ASN A 58 -4.54 -11.37 -9.95
N ASN A 59 -4.48 -12.03 -11.10
CA ASN A 59 -3.28 -12.12 -11.94
C ASN A 59 -3.62 -11.92 -13.43
N ALA A 60 -4.43 -10.89 -13.71
CA ALA A 60 -4.78 -10.47 -15.07
C ALA A 60 -5.32 -11.60 -15.95
N GLY A 61 -6.15 -12.49 -15.37
CA GLY A 61 -6.79 -13.58 -16.09
C GLY A 61 -5.91 -14.82 -16.34
N VAL A 62 -4.76 -14.94 -15.68
CA VAL A 62 -3.92 -16.16 -15.78
C VAL A 62 -4.57 -17.33 -15.02
N SER A 63 -5.12 -17.08 -13.84
CA SER A 63 -5.89 -18.05 -13.07
C SER A 63 -7.20 -17.45 -12.57
N TYR A 64 -8.22 -18.29 -12.46
CA TYR A 64 -9.56 -17.90 -12.06
C TYR A 64 -9.99 -18.62 -10.79
N VAL A 65 -10.73 -17.91 -9.96
CA VAL A 65 -11.54 -18.47 -8.88
C VAL A 65 -13.00 -18.03 -9.08
N ASP A 66 -13.91 -18.67 -8.37
CA ASP A 66 -15.33 -18.30 -8.45
C ASP A 66 -15.55 -16.87 -7.96
N LEU A 67 -16.37 -16.11 -8.70
CA LEU A 67 -16.89 -14.84 -8.24
C LEU A 67 -18.01 -15.11 -7.22
N SER A 68 -17.61 -15.42 -5.99
CA SER A 68 -18.51 -15.83 -4.91
C SER A 68 -18.60 -14.75 -3.82
N TYR A 69 -19.72 -14.76 -3.09
CA TYR A 69 -19.89 -13.89 -1.92
C TYR A 69 -18.75 -14.07 -0.91
N ALA A 70 -18.32 -15.31 -0.65
CA ALA A 70 -17.25 -15.60 0.29
C ALA A 70 -15.91 -14.97 -0.15
N ASN A 71 -15.57 -15.01 -1.44
CA ASN A 71 -14.32 -14.44 -1.95
C ASN A 71 -14.28 -12.91 -1.93
N LEU A 72 -15.45 -12.24 -1.92
CA LEU A 72 -15.55 -10.79 -1.93
C LEU A 72 -15.77 -10.20 -0.54
N MET A 73 -16.68 -10.81 0.24
CA MET A 73 -17.23 -10.29 1.50
C MET A 73 -16.71 -11.02 2.77
N ARG A 74 -15.72 -11.91 2.66
CA ARG A 74 -15.03 -12.52 3.82
C ARG A 74 -13.51 -12.41 3.71
N PRO A 75 -12.75 -12.34 4.82
CA PRO A 75 -11.30 -12.34 4.75
C PRO A 75 -10.77 -13.56 3.97
N GLY A 76 -9.83 -13.33 3.07
CA GLY A 76 -9.16 -14.40 2.34
C GLY A 76 -8.19 -13.89 1.27
N SER A 77 -7.46 -14.82 0.67
CA SER A 77 -6.45 -14.50 -0.35
C SER A 77 -7.04 -13.90 -1.63
N ALA A 78 -8.32 -14.17 -1.93
CA ALA A 78 -9.00 -13.65 -3.11
C ALA A 78 -9.16 -12.13 -3.05
N ASN A 79 -9.50 -11.58 -1.89
CA ASN A 79 -9.68 -10.15 -1.70
C ASN A 79 -8.54 -9.47 -0.93
N LYS A 80 -7.48 -10.22 -0.60
CA LYS A 80 -6.33 -9.73 0.16
C LYS A 80 -6.74 -9.13 1.52
N ASN A 81 -7.75 -9.72 2.14
CA ASN A 81 -8.36 -9.22 3.39
C ASN A 81 -8.81 -7.75 3.30
N ASN A 82 -9.27 -7.30 2.13
CA ASN A 82 -9.97 -6.04 1.96
C ASN A 82 -11.35 -6.30 1.34
N PRO A 83 -12.46 -5.83 1.91
CA PRO A 83 -13.80 -6.17 1.40
C PRO A 83 -14.05 -5.56 0.02
N TYR A 84 -14.59 -6.38 -0.88
CA TYR A 84 -15.28 -5.91 -2.08
C TYR A 84 -16.78 -6.02 -1.81
N LEU A 85 -17.40 -4.88 -1.52
CA LEU A 85 -18.80 -4.85 -1.11
C LEU A 85 -19.70 -5.23 -2.28
N ILE A 86 -20.70 -6.05 -2.01
CA ILE A 86 -21.79 -6.26 -2.96
C ILE A 86 -22.90 -5.30 -2.57
N THR A 87 -23.25 -4.37 -3.47
CA THR A 87 -24.30 -3.38 -3.22
C THR A 87 -25.45 -3.50 -4.20
N ASN A 88 -26.65 -3.09 -3.79
CA ASN A 88 -27.80 -2.99 -4.68
C ASN A 88 -27.86 -1.62 -5.39
N GLY A 89 -28.87 -1.41 -6.24
CA GLY A 89 -29.07 -0.14 -6.95
C GLY A 89 -29.34 1.09 -6.06
N ASP A 90 -29.70 0.88 -4.78
CA ASP A 90 -29.86 1.96 -3.79
C ASP A 90 -28.54 2.26 -3.03
N GLY A 91 -27.47 1.51 -3.32
CA GLY A 91 -26.18 1.62 -2.64
C GLY A 91 -26.10 0.88 -1.30
N LYS A 92 -27.13 0.13 -0.91
CA LYS A 92 -27.13 -0.66 0.34
C LYS A 92 -26.26 -1.91 0.20
N VAL A 93 -25.57 -2.27 1.27
CA VAL A 93 -24.75 -3.50 1.31
C VAL A 93 -25.67 -4.73 1.35
N VAL A 94 -25.46 -5.66 0.43
CA VAL A 94 -26.21 -6.91 0.33
C VAL A 94 -25.51 -7.96 1.19
N LEU A 95 -26.21 -8.48 2.19
CA LEU A 95 -25.66 -9.40 3.19
C LEU A 95 -26.26 -10.80 3.06
N ASP A 96 -25.45 -11.80 3.41
CA ASP A 96 -25.92 -13.16 3.67
C ASP A 96 -26.57 -13.26 5.06
N SER A 97 -27.21 -14.39 5.32
CA SER A 97 -27.90 -14.64 6.59
C SER A 97 -26.96 -14.63 7.80
N LYS A 98 -25.65 -14.91 7.62
CA LYS A 98 -24.68 -14.93 8.73
C LYS A 98 -24.30 -13.52 9.18
N TYR A 99 -24.21 -12.55 8.26
CA TYR A 99 -23.96 -11.15 8.64
C TYR A 99 -25.22 -10.39 9.06
N GLN A 100 -26.40 -10.85 8.63
CA GLN A 100 -27.68 -10.22 9.00
C GLN A 100 -27.81 -9.98 10.50
N GLN A 101 -27.54 -10.99 11.35
CA GLN A 101 -27.69 -10.86 12.81
C GLN A 101 -26.82 -9.74 13.41
N TYR A 102 -25.62 -9.52 12.87
CA TYR A 102 -24.70 -8.49 13.34
C TYR A 102 -25.08 -7.11 12.78
N ALA A 103 -25.54 -7.07 11.52
CA ALA A 103 -26.04 -5.85 10.90
C ALA A 103 -27.30 -5.33 11.59
N GLU A 104 -28.17 -6.22 12.07
CA GLU A 104 -29.35 -5.88 12.88
C GLU A 104 -28.98 -5.24 14.22
N MET A 105 -27.82 -5.56 14.81
CA MET A 105 -27.34 -4.89 16.03
C MET A 105 -26.96 -3.42 15.78
N ILE A 106 -26.49 -3.11 14.57
CA ILE A 106 -26.06 -1.76 14.16
C ILE A 106 -27.26 -0.94 13.67
N SER A 107 -28.09 -1.54 12.82
CA SER A 107 -29.25 -0.91 12.19
C SER A 107 -30.36 -1.93 12.02
N PRO A 108 -31.30 -2.03 12.99
CA PRO A 108 -32.37 -3.03 12.95
C PRO A 108 -33.31 -2.92 11.73
N ASP A 109 -33.45 -1.72 11.16
CA ASP A 109 -34.31 -1.46 10.00
C ASP A 109 -33.55 -1.40 8.66
N GLY A 110 -32.25 -1.69 8.68
CA GLY A 110 -31.40 -1.74 7.48
C GLY A 110 -31.18 -0.38 6.82
N LYS A 111 -31.38 0.72 7.54
CA LYS A 111 -31.09 2.07 7.05
C LYS A 111 -29.65 2.50 7.35
N ALA A 112 -29.18 3.45 6.55
CA ALA A 112 -27.95 4.19 6.80
C ALA A 112 -28.02 4.99 8.12
N GLY A 113 -26.87 5.24 8.71
CA GLY A 113 -26.72 5.93 10.00
C GLY A 113 -26.87 5.04 11.23
N GLY A 114 -26.52 3.75 11.12
CA GLY A 114 -26.58 2.81 12.25
C GLY A 114 -25.46 2.99 13.28
N ASP A 115 -25.64 2.42 14.47
CA ASP A 115 -24.67 2.51 15.58
C ASP A 115 -23.66 1.35 15.55
N TRP A 116 -22.58 1.56 14.79
CA TRP A 116 -21.46 0.61 14.74
C TRP A 116 -20.68 0.59 16.05
N GLU A 117 -20.36 1.77 16.57
CA GLU A 117 -19.40 1.93 17.66
C GLU A 117 -19.83 1.20 18.94
N SER A 118 -21.10 1.29 19.33
CA SER A 118 -21.59 0.64 20.55
C SER A 118 -21.53 -0.90 20.51
N ASN A 119 -21.54 -1.51 19.32
CA ASN A 119 -21.54 -2.96 19.14
C ASN A 119 -20.21 -3.50 18.58
N ARG A 120 -19.26 -2.61 18.30
CA ARG A 120 -18.00 -2.86 17.58
C ARG A 120 -17.21 -4.04 18.16
N THR A 121 -16.78 -3.95 19.41
CA THR A 121 -16.01 -5.02 20.07
C THR A 121 -16.74 -6.36 20.06
N GLN A 122 -18.05 -6.37 20.34
CA GLN A 122 -18.84 -7.62 20.40
C GLN A 122 -18.92 -8.30 19.04
N ILE A 123 -19.16 -7.53 17.97
CA ILE A 123 -19.26 -8.05 16.61
C ILE A 123 -17.91 -8.56 16.13
N LEU A 124 -16.84 -7.78 16.32
CA LEU A 124 -15.49 -8.16 15.93
C LEU A 124 -15.04 -9.43 16.65
N ALA A 125 -15.26 -9.53 17.96
CA ALA A 125 -14.93 -10.73 18.73
C ALA A 125 -15.64 -11.98 18.18
N SER A 126 -16.92 -11.84 17.85
CA SER A 126 -17.74 -12.94 17.33
C SER A 126 -17.31 -13.41 15.94
N LEU A 127 -16.85 -12.49 15.08
CA LEU A 127 -16.48 -12.79 13.70
C LEU A 127 -15.02 -13.21 13.53
N THR A 128 -14.12 -12.66 14.32
CA THR A 128 -12.68 -12.95 14.25
C THR A 128 -12.29 -14.11 15.17
N GLY A 129 -13.08 -14.39 16.21
CA GLY A 129 -12.73 -15.35 17.26
C GLY A 129 -11.74 -14.81 18.30
N ILE A 130 -11.34 -13.54 18.20
CA ILE A 130 -10.49 -12.85 19.17
C ILE A 130 -11.36 -12.48 20.39
N SER A 131 -10.82 -12.58 21.61
CA SER A 131 -11.60 -12.22 22.80
C SER A 131 -11.85 -10.72 22.88
N SER A 132 -13.01 -10.30 23.42
CA SER A 132 -13.34 -8.89 23.63
C SER A 132 -12.27 -8.17 24.44
N GLU A 133 -11.71 -8.82 25.47
CA GLU A 133 -10.67 -8.20 26.31
C GLU A 133 -9.41 -7.89 25.51
N LYS A 134 -9.02 -8.76 24.57
CA LYS A 134 -7.84 -8.54 23.73
C LYS A 134 -8.09 -7.42 22.70
N ILE A 135 -9.29 -7.38 22.12
CA ILE A 135 -9.70 -6.31 21.20
C ILE A 135 -9.72 -4.96 21.92
N ASP A 136 -10.36 -4.88 23.08
CA ASP A 136 -10.43 -3.64 23.88
C ASP A 136 -9.04 -3.18 24.33
N ALA A 137 -8.16 -4.12 24.72
CA ALA A 137 -6.77 -3.80 25.05
C ALA A 137 -5.99 -3.25 23.85
N ALA A 138 -6.19 -3.81 22.65
CA ALA A 138 -5.57 -3.32 21.42
C ALA A 138 -6.04 -1.89 21.08
N PHE A 139 -7.34 -1.61 21.15
CA PHE A 139 -7.86 -0.26 20.92
C PHE A 139 -7.38 0.74 21.96
N ALA A 140 -7.29 0.33 23.24
CA ALA A 140 -6.71 1.17 24.28
C ALA A 140 -5.22 1.46 24.05
N SER A 141 -4.46 0.47 23.56
CA SER A 141 -3.04 0.64 23.21
C SER A 141 -2.85 1.62 22.06
N ASN A 142 -3.67 1.49 21.01
CA ASN A 142 -3.64 2.38 19.86
C ASN A 142 -3.99 3.82 20.25
N ALA A 143 -5.05 4.01 21.05
CA ALA A 143 -5.40 5.33 21.58
C ALA A 143 -4.31 5.94 22.48
N ALA A 144 -3.59 5.11 23.25
CA ALA A 144 -2.46 5.57 24.05
C ALA A 144 -1.25 5.97 23.18
N LEU A 145 -1.01 5.27 22.08
CA LEU A 145 0.00 5.61 21.08
C LEU A 145 -0.28 6.97 20.45
N ASP A 146 -1.52 7.20 20.00
CA ASP A 146 -1.93 8.49 19.43
C ASP A 146 -1.73 9.64 20.43
N ALA A 147 -2.17 9.46 21.68
CA ALA A 147 -2.00 10.46 22.73
C ALA A 147 -0.52 10.74 23.05
N ALA A 148 0.34 9.71 23.04
CA ALA A 148 1.78 9.88 23.24
C ALA A 148 2.42 10.63 22.06
N ALA A 149 2.02 10.34 20.82
CA ALA A 149 2.47 11.04 19.63
C ALA A 149 2.09 12.53 19.67
N GLU A 150 0.84 12.85 20.02
CA GLU A 150 0.36 14.23 20.20
C GLU A 150 1.17 14.98 21.28
N LYS A 151 1.49 14.32 22.39
CA LYS A 151 2.30 14.90 23.48
C LYS A 151 3.72 15.23 23.00
N VAL A 152 4.38 14.32 22.30
CA VAL A 152 5.72 14.55 21.72
C VAL A 152 5.69 15.73 20.74
N ASN A 153 4.71 15.76 19.84
CA ASN A 153 4.57 16.86 18.87
C ASN A 153 4.35 18.21 19.56
N SER A 154 3.48 18.25 20.57
CA SER A 154 3.19 19.47 21.33
C SER A 154 4.44 19.98 22.06
N LEU A 155 5.20 19.08 22.71
CA LEU A 155 6.45 19.43 23.38
C LEU A 155 7.51 19.90 22.37
N GLN A 156 7.62 19.28 21.18
CA GLN A 156 8.53 19.75 20.14
C GLN A 156 8.22 21.20 19.74
N GLU A 157 6.94 21.54 19.54
CA GLU A 157 6.52 22.91 19.22
C GLU A 157 6.83 23.92 20.35
N GLU A 158 6.78 23.49 21.61
CA GLU A 158 7.19 24.30 22.75
C GLU A 158 8.71 24.51 22.77
N GLY A 159 9.47 23.45 22.52
CA GLY A 159 10.94 23.49 22.41
C GLY A 159 11.42 24.42 21.31
N ASP A 160 10.77 24.38 20.15
CA ASP A 160 11.10 25.24 19.01
C ASP A 160 10.98 26.74 19.32
N LYS A 161 10.16 27.10 20.31
CA LYS A 161 9.99 28.49 20.80
C LYS A 161 11.09 28.90 21.79
N LEU A 162 11.81 27.96 22.40
CA LEU A 162 12.91 28.23 23.34
C LEU A 162 14.20 28.61 22.62
N LYS A 163 14.34 29.88 22.25
CA LYS A 163 15.55 30.38 21.58
C LYS A 163 16.67 30.70 22.58
N GLU A 164 17.86 30.14 22.35
CA GLU A 164 19.05 30.47 23.13
C GLU A 164 19.40 31.95 22.99
N PRO A 165 19.69 32.67 24.09
CA PRO A 165 20.24 34.01 24.05
C PRO A 165 21.67 34.02 23.47
N VAL A 166 21.79 34.33 22.19
CA VAL A 166 23.06 34.42 21.45
C VAL A 166 23.31 35.86 20.99
N ASN A 167 24.56 36.31 21.11
CA ASN A 167 25.03 37.62 20.67
C ASN A 167 25.94 37.51 19.45
N ASN A 168 25.81 38.47 18.53
CA ASN A 168 26.66 38.61 17.35
C ASN A 168 27.77 39.62 17.64
N ASP A 169 28.87 39.16 18.21
CA ASP A 169 29.95 40.01 18.68
C ASP A 169 30.98 40.27 17.59
N THR A 170 31.35 41.53 17.34
CA THR A 170 32.55 41.81 16.53
C THR A 170 33.80 41.30 17.25
N ALA A 171 34.93 41.10 16.57
CA ALA A 171 36.20 40.68 17.22
C ALA A 171 36.56 41.53 18.45
N VAL A 172 36.27 42.84 18.39
CA VAL A 172 36.46 43.75 19.53
C VAL A 172 35.55 43.41 20.71
N GLN A 173 34.27 43.11 20.47
CA GLN A 173 33.35 42.72 21.53
C GLN A 173 33.67 41.33 22.07
N PHE A 174 34.01 40.39 21.20
CA PHE A 174 34.45 39.05 21.55
C PHE A 174 35.60 39.08 22.56
N PHE A 175 36.67 39.83 22.26
CA PHE A 175 37.81 39.95 23.18
C PHE A 175 37.56 40.85 24.40
N LYS A 176 36.55 41.73 24.37
CA LYS A 176 36.10 42.40 25.59
C LYS A 176 35.48 41.42 26.58
N ARG A 177 34.81 40.36 26.12
CA ARG A 177 34.24 39.33 27.00
C ARG A 177 35.30 38.58 27.81
N ALA A 178 36.50 38.43 27.27
CA ALA A 178 37.64 37.87 27.99
C ALA A 178 38.07 38.73 29.21
N GLY A 179 37.66 40.00 29.28
CA GLY A 179 37.85 40.84 30.46
C GLY A 179 39.32 41.06 30.83
N ASN A 180 39.61 40.99 32.14
CA ASN A 180 40.96 41.11 32.67
C ASN A 180 41.55 39.71 32.92
N VAL A 181 42.76 39.48 32.43
CA VAL A 181 43.57 38.31 32.80
C VAL A 181 44.69 38.77 33.72
N THR A 182 44.82 38.17 34.91
CA THR A 182 45.86 38.57 35.87
C THR A 182 46.99 37.55 35.86
N VAL A 183 48.21 37.98 35.53
CA VAL A 183 49.42 37.15 35.59
C VAL A 183 50.43 37.84 36.49
N ASN A 184 50.98 37.13 37.47
CA ASN A 184 51.96 37.69 38.42
C ASN A 184 51.51 39.02 39.07
N THR A 185 50.24 39.10 39.48
CA THR A 185 49.58 40.32 40.04
C THR A 185 49.35 41.48 39.07
N ILE A 186 49.73 41.34 37.79
CA ILE A 186 49.52 42.34 36.76
C ILE A 186 48.23 42.03 35.99
N PRO A 187 47.23 42.93 35.97
CA PRO A 187 46.02 42.75 35.17
C PRO A 187 46.26 43.21 33.72
N TYR A 188 45.86 42.37 32.76
CA TYR A 188 45.86 42.63 31.33
C TYR A 188 44.42 42.77 30.85
N ASN A 189 44.00 43.98 30.45
CA ASN A 189 42.67 44.23 29.91
C ASN A 189 42.62 43.85 28.43
N ILE A 190 42.07 42.67 28.13
CA ILE A 190 42.20 42.03 26.82
C ILE A 190 41.47 42.83 25.74
N GLY A 191 40.25 43.30 26.02
CA GLY A 191 39.48 44.13 25.09
C GLY A 191 40.19 45.44 24.73
N SER A 192 40.83 46.09 25.71
CA SER A 192 41.59 47.34 25.47
C SER A 192 42.87 47.09 24.68
N LEU A 193 43.58 46.00 25.01
CA LEU A 193 44.81 45.61 24.33
C LEU A 193 44.55 45.18 22.88
N TYR A 194 43.45 44.46 22.63
CA TYR A 194 43.02 44.10 21.28
C TYR A 194 42.62 45.32 20.44
N ASN A 195 41.92 46.29 21.04
CA ASN A 195 41.43 47.48 20.34
C ASN A 195 42.55 48.51 20.03
N SER A 196 43.79 48.29 20.50
CA SER A 196 44.92 49.21 20.27
C SER A 196 46.01 48.57 19.41
N ALA A 197 45.94 48.79 18.10
CA ALA A 197 46.89 48.24 17.14
C ALA A 197 48.35 48.69 17.34
N SER A 198 48.58 49.81 18.01
CA SER A 198 49.92 50.37 18.25
C SER A 198 50.51 49.99 19.61
N THR A 199 49.75 49.35 20.51
CA THR A 199 50.22 49.07 21.86
C THR A 199 51.13 47.83 21.89
N TRP A 200 52.36 48.03 22.39
CA TRP A 200 53.32 46.98 22.68
C TRP A 200 53.49 46.84 24.19
N THR A 201 53.24 45.66 24.73
CA THR A 201 53.23 45.37 26.18
C THR A 201 54.50 44.63 26.55
N ASN A 202 55.29 45.17 27.49
CA ASN A 202 56.50 44.53 27.98
C ASN A 202 56.15 43.33 28.88
N LEU A 203 56.71 42.15 28.56
CA LEU A 203 56.52 40.90 29.30
C LEU A 203 57.77 40.44 30.08
N GLY A 204 58.82 41.25 30.10
CA GLY A 204 60.10 40.95 30.76
C GLY A 204 61.08 40.22 29.83
N ASN A 205 62.07 39.57 30.44
CA ASN A 205 63.16 38.91 29.73
C ASN A 205 62.76 37.50 29.21
N ALA A 206 63.65 36.86 28.46
CA ALA A 206 63.42 35.53 27.89
C ALA A 206 62.98 34.47 28.92
N SER A 207 63.45 34.55 30.16
CA SER A 207 63.13 33.59 31.22
C SER A 207 61.69 33.68 31.73
N THR A 208 60.98 34.78 31.45
CA THR A 208 59.65 35.07 32.01
C THR A 208 58.61 35.41 30.94
N ALA A 209 59.01 35.96 29.79
CA ALA A 209 58.09 36.45 28.77
C ALA A 209 57.25 35.33 28.12
N SER A 210 57.87 34.19 27.79
CA SER A 210 57.17 33.04 27.18
C SER A 210 56.08 32.50 28.09
N SER A 211 56.42 32.18 29.35
CA SER A 211 55.44 31.68 30.33
C SER A 211 54.38 32.72 30.70
N THR A 212 54.75 34.01 30.71
CA THR A 212 53.78 35.10 30.91
C THR A 212 52.76 35.15 29.77
N LEU A 213 53.19 35.09 28.51
CA LEU A 213 52.29 35.08 27.36
C LEU A 213 51.39 33.83 27.35
N THR A 214 51.95 32.64 27.58
CA THR A 214 51.16 31.41 27.71
C THR A 214 50.07 31.54 28.78
N ASN A 215 50.41 32.10 29.95
CA ASN A 215 49.44 32.32 31.03
C ASN A 215 48.38 33.37 30.67
N ILE A 216 48.74 34.42 29.91
CA ILE A 216 47.77 35.38 29.38
C ILE A 216 46.78 34.66 28.45
N LEU A 217 47.27 33.91 27.45
CA LEU A 217 46.42 33.23 26.47
C LEU A 217 45.53 32.16 27.12
N ASN A 218 46.07 31.37 28.04
CA ASN A 218 45.28 30.42 28.82
C ASN A 218 44.20 31.13 29.65
N GLY A 219 44.53 32.28 30.25
CA GLY A 219 43.56 33.10 30.97
C GLY A 219 42.46 33.65 30.07
N ILE A 220 42.78 34.05 28.84
CA ILE A 220 41.78 34.47 27.83
C ILE A 220 40.84 33.31 27.53
N ALA A 221 41.38 32.14 27.17
CA ALA A 221 40.57 30.96 26.86
C ALA A 221 39.67 30.58 28.04
N ASN A 222 40.22 30.52 29.25
CA ASN A 222 39.45 30.22 30.48
C ASN A 222 38.29 31.21 30.70
N ASN A 223 38.52 32.51 30.51
CA ASN A 223 37.46 33.50 30.64
C ASN A 223 36.40 33.34 29.52
N MET A 224 36.82 32.99 28.31
CA MET A 224 35.93 32.76 27.16
C MET A 224 35.06 31.50 27.28
N LYS A 225 35.38 30.55 28.16
CA LYS A 225 34.54 29.36 28.44
C LYS A 225 33.08 29.70 28.79
N ASN A 226 32.87 30.84 29.45
CA ASN A 226 31.55 31.31 29.83
C ASN A 226 30.76 31.96 28.67
N TYR A 227 31.37 32.09 27.50
CA TYR A 227 30.81 32.78 26.34
C TYR A 227 30.71 31.90 25.08
N LEU A 228 31.32 30.72 25.11
CA LEU A 228 31.42 29.79 23.99
C LEU A 228 30.66 28.49 24.28
N THR A 229 30.27 27.73 23.26
CA THR A 229 29.91 26.31 23.45
C THR A 229 31.13 25.52 23.90
N ASP A 230 30.93 24.31 24.37
CA ASP A 230 32.04 23.46 24.81
C ASP A 230 33.00 23.12 23.66
N GLU A 231 32.45 22.93 22.45
CA GLU A 231 33.22 22.74 21.22
C GLU A 231 33.98 24.01 20.81
N ASP A 232 33.31 25.17 20.78
CA ASP A 232 33.96 26.45 20.47
C ASP A 232 35.08 26.79 21.46
N TYR A 233 34.85 26.52 22.75
CA TYR A 233 35.86 26.70 23.78
C TYR A 233 37.08 25.80 23.55
N ALA A 234 36.87 24.54 23.17
CA ALA A 234 37.95 23.62 22.85
C ALA A 234 38.75 24.11 21.62
N ASN A 235 38.06 24.50 20.54
CA ASN A 235 38.68 25.02 19.32
C ASN A 235 39.47 26.31 19.60
N PHE A 236 38.90 27.24 20.36
CA PHE A 236 39.57 28.50 20.72
C PHE A 236 40.79 28.26 21.64
N THR A 237 40.69 27.31 22.56
CA THR A 237 41.81 26.92 23.44
C THR A 237 42.95 26.31 22.64
N GLU A 238 42.63 25.43 21.68
CA GLU A 238 43.65 24.84 20.81
C GLU A 238 44.29 25.90 19.89
N ALA A 239 43.52 26.86 19.38
CA ALA A 239 44.07 27.99 18.62
C ALA A 239 45.07 28.83 19.45
N CYS A 240 44.77 29.07 20.73
CA CYS A 240 45.70 29.75 21.64
C CYS A 240 46.99 28.96 21.85
N LYS A 241 46.89 27.63 21.96
CA LYS A 241 48.03 26.73 22.13
C LYS A 241 48.87 26.65 20.86
N ASN A 242 48.26 26.45 19.70
CA ASN A 242 48.93 26.41 18.41
C ASN A 242 49.73 27.68 18.15
N TYR A 243 49.18 28.85 18.49
CA TYR A 243 49.93 30.09 18.40
C TYR A 243 51.25 30.05 19.21
N MET A 244 51.23 29.51 20.44
CA MET A 244 52.44 29.38 21.26
C MET A 244 53.38 28.29 20.74
N ASP A 245 52.86 27.19 20.21
CA ASP A 245 53.68 26.13 19.62
C ASP A 245 54.42 26.66 18.38
N ASP A 246 53.74 27.44 17.55
CA ASP A 246 54.29 28.03 16.33
C ASP A 246 55.25 29.19 16.61
N ASN A 247 54.99 30.03 17.62
CA ASN A 247 55.71 31.30 17.82
C ASN A 247 56.55 31.36 19.11
N GLY A 248 56.45 30.35 19.98
CA GLY A 248 57.17 30.32 21.27
C GLY A 248 58.69 30.28 21.11
N HIS A 249 59.18 29.80 19.97
CA HIS A 249 60.61 29.74 19.63
C HIS A 249 61.28 31.12 19.58
N TYR A 250 60.54 32.21 19.37
CA TYR A 250 61.08 33.58 19.40
C TYR A 250 61.62 33.99 20.78
N PHE A 251 61.10 33.41 21.87
CA PHE A 251 61.59 33.69 23.21
C PHE A 251 62.88 32.91 23.50
N GLY A 252 64.02 33.58 23.37
CA GLY A 252 65.35 32.95 23.50
C GLY A 252 65.90 32.36 22.19
N GLY A 253 65.16 32.46 21.09
CA GLY A 253 65.63 32.12 19.75
C GLY A 253 66.85 32.94 19.33
N THR A 254 67.78 32.30 18.60
CA THR A 254 69.03 32.92 18.16
C THR A 254 69.29 32.78 16.67
N SER A 255 68.38 32.12 15.93
CA SER A 255 68.49 31.93 14.50
C SER A 255 68.35 33.27 13.77
N GLU A 256 68.87 33.35 12.55
CA GLU A 256 68.73 34.56 11.73
C GLU A 256 67.25 34.84 11.41
N ALA A 257 66.45 33.79 11.20
CA ALA A 257 65.01 33.91 11.02
C ALA A 257 64.31 34.45 12.28
N ASP A 258 64.73 34.02 13.48
CA ASP A 258 64.16 34.50 14.75
C ASP A 258 64.41 36.00 14.92
N ARG A 259 65.63 36.45 14.59
CA ARG A 259 66.01 37.87 14.66
C ARG A 259 65.19 38.72 13.70
N GLN A 260 65.07 38.29 12.44
CA GLN A 260 64.26 39.01 11.44
C GLN A 260 62.77 39.02 11.82
N GLY A 261 62.25 37.92 12.37
CA GLY A 261 60.89 37.84 12.90
C GLY A 261 60.65 38.80 14.07
N LEU A 262 61.59 38.87 15.02
CA LEU A 262 61.55 39.78 16.16
C LEU A 262 61.74 41.26 15.77
N GLU A 263 62.52 41.56 14.73
CA GLU A 263 62.68 42.92 14.22
C GLU A 263 61.41 43.41 13.49
N SER A 264 60.85 42.57 12.63
CA SER A 264 59.59 42.86 11.93
C SER A 264 58.39 42.91 12.88
N GLY A 265 58.40 42.09 13.94
CA GLY A 265 57.29 41.93 14.86
C GLY A 265 56.08 41.24 14.23
N ILE A 266 56.28 40.47 13.15
CA ILE A 266 55.21 39.88 12.34
C ILE A 266 54.32 38.91 13.14
N ALA A 267 54.91 38.18 14.10
CA ALA A 267 54.19 37.31 15.01
C ALA A 267 53.51 38.08 16.17
N GLY A 268 53.62 39.40 16.21
CA GLY A 268 53.20 40.22 17.35
C GLY A 268 54.18 40.18 18.53
N ILE A 269 55.42 39.75 18.32
CA ILE A 269 56.48 39.67 19.34
C ILE A 269 57.70 40.47 18.87
N LYS A 270 58.23 41.34 19.73
CA LYS A 270 59.46 42.11 19.48
C LYS A 270 60.43 41.98 20.64
N LYS A 271 61.72 42.14 20.34
CA LYS A 271 62.76 42.26 21.35
C LYS A 271 63.14 43.74 21.51
N ASP A 272 63.13 44.23 22.75
CA ASP A 272 63.51 45.59 23.14
C ASP A 272 64.58 45.52 24.24
N GLY A 273 65.85 45.63 23.83
CA GLY A 273 66.99 45.33 24.69
C GLY A 273 66.98 43.87 25.17
N ASP A 274 67.01 43.68 26.49
CA ASP A 274 66.93 42.35 27.12
C ASP A 274 65.48 41.85 27.32
N ASN A 275 64.48 42.71 27.05
CA ASN A 275 63.08 42.41 27.27
C ASN A 275 62.36 42.05 25.96
N TYR A 276 61.21 41.41 26.11
CA TYR A 276 60.27 41.10 25.04
C TYR A 276 59.01 41.94 25.22
N THR A 277 58.51 42.46 24.11
CA THR A 277 57.24 43.18 24.05
C THR A 277 56.29 42.47 23.08
N VAL A 278 55.00 42.51 23.37
CA VAL A 278 53.97 41.86 22.55
C VAL A 278 52.86 42.81 22.12
N ASN A 279 52.32 42.59 20.92
CA ASN A 279 51.17 43.29 20.39
C ASN A 279 49.96 42.35 20.39
N MET A 280 49.08 42.50 21.38
CA MET A 280 47.94 41.60 21.55
C MET A 280 46.97 41.61 20.38
N LYS A 281 46.85 42.72 19.64
CA LYS A 281 45.99 42.73 18.44
C LYS A 281 46.48 41.72 17.41
N ILE A 282 47.76 41.76 17.07
CA ILE A 282 48.36 40.87 16.06
C ILE A 282 48.24 39.41 16.50
N ILE A 283 48.56 39.13 17.76
CA ILE A 283 48.49 37.78 18.34
C ILE A 283 47.07 37.23 18.27
N LEU A 284 46.10 38.02 18.73
CA LEU A 284 44.71 37.59 18.82
C LEU A 284 44.01 37.53 17.45
N ASP A 285 44.42 38.36 16.48
CA ASP A 285 43.96 38.22 15.08
C ASP A 285 44.43 36.89 14.48
N THR A 286 45.69 36.48 14.72
CA THR A 286 46.21 35.17 14.29
C THR A 286 45.43 34.02 14.96
N ILE A 287 45.15 34.13 16.25
CA ILE A 287 44.37 33.14 16.99
C ILE A 287 42.93 33.08 16.45
N LEU A 288 42.28 34.21 16.17
CA LEU A 288 40.95 34.22 15.57
C LEU A 288 40.94 33.52 14.21
N GLY A 289 41.94 33.77 13.35
CA GLY A 289 42.03 33.08 12.06
C GLY A 289 42.15 31.55 12.20
N SER A 290 42.94 31.08 13.18
CA SER A 290 43.03 29.65 13.50
C SER A 290 41.73 29.10 14.09
N TYR A 291 41.08 29.85 14.98
CA TYR A 291 39.80 29.48 15.57
C TYR A 291 38.70 29.37 14.51
N GLU A 292 38.60 30.34 13.60
CA GLU A 292 37.67 30.31 12.47
C GLU A 292 37.89 29.09 11.59
N SER A 293 39.16 28.76 11.29
CA SER A 293 39.50 27.60 10.46
C SER A 293 39.13 26.27 11.13
N ALA A 294 39.18 26.20 12.46
CA ALA A 294 38.81 25.03 13.24
C ALA A 294 37.30 24.90 13.47
N SER A 295 36.56 26.01 13.37
CA SER A 295 35.14 26.08 13.73
C SER A 295 34.19 25.93 12.54
N VAL A 296 34.69 25.52 11.37
CA VAL A 296 33.86 25.20 10.20
C VAL A 296 33.47 23.72 10.28
N VAL A 297 32.30 23.44 10.85
CA VAL A 297 31.69 22.10 10.88
C VAL A 297 30.28 22.20 10.28
N ASP A 298 29.84 21.19 9.53
CA ASP A 298 28.50 21.16 8.95
C ASP A 298 27.42 21.34 10.04
N GLY A 299 26.66 22.43 9.95
CA GLY A 299 25.47 22.67 10.79
C GLY A 299 25.69 23.46 12.09
N GLN A 300 26.91 23.92 12.39
CA GLN A 300 27.16 24.86 13.49
C GLN A 300 28.10 25.98 13.03
N ASP A 301 27.52 27.16 12.79
CA ASP A 301 28.32 28.35 12.55
C ASP A 301 28.77 28.91 13.90
N SER A 302 30.08 29.07 14.11
CA SER A 302 30.65 29.75 15.30
C SER A 302 30.88 31.26 15.06
N TYR A 303 30.76 31.66 13.80
CA TYR A 303 30.87 33.03 13.33
C TYR A 303 30.03 33.22 12.07
N GLY A 304 29.77 34.46 11.71
CA GLY A 304 29.07 34.81 10.48
C GLY A 304 29.46 36.20 10.00
N ASP A 305 28.86 36.63 8.91
CA ASP A 305 29.02 37.98 8.40
C ASP A 305 27.67 38.71 8.45
N THR A 306 27.69 39.94 8.95
CA THR A 306 26.53 40.83 8.88
C THR A 306 26.18 41.16 7.43
N SER A 307 24.98 41.71 7.17
CA SER A 307 24.58 42.17 5.83
C SER A 307 25.53 43.21 5.21
N MET A 308 26.36 43.87 6.03
CA MET A 308 27.39 44.82 5.60
C MET A 308 28.79 44.18 5.43
N GLY A 309 28.89 42.85 5.52
CA GLY A 309 30.15 42.10 5.36
C GLY A 309 31.09 42.19 6.57
N THR A 310 30.60 42.61 7.74
CA THR A 310 31.41 42.62 8.98
C THR A 310 31.34 41.26 9.67
N ARG A 311 32.51 40.68 9.94
CA ARG A 311 32.68 39.44 10.69
C ARG A 311 32.19 39.58 12.14
N VAL A 312 31.36 38.63 12.57
CA VAL A 312 30.83 38.51 13.93
C VAL A 312 31.00 37.08 14.44
N TYR A 313 31.16 36.93 15.74
CA TYR A 313 31.34 35.67 16.44
C TYR A 313 30.18 35.45 17.39
N TYR A 314 29.64 34.23 17.42
CA TYR A 314 28.47 33.94 18.24
C TYR A 314 28.88 33.65 19.68
N THR A 315 28.34 34.43 20.61
CA THR A 315 28.68 34.36 22.03
C THR A 315 27.45 34.30 22.90
N ARG A 316 27.50 33.51 23.97
CA ARG A 316 26.39 33.27 24.89
C ARG A 316 26.83 33.55 26.32
N ASP A 317 26.35 34.62 26.94
CA ASP A 317 26.77 34.97 28.30
C ASP A 317 26.14 34.02 29.32
N LYS A 318 26.82 32.91 29.64
CA LYS A 318 26.35 31.88 30.58
C LYS A 318 26.19 32.39 32.01
N ASN A 319 26.75 33.56 32.33
CA ASN A 319 26.60 34.20 33.63
C ASN A 319 25.42 35.17 33.68
N SER A 320 24.82 35.51 32.53
CA SER A 320 23.65 36.38 32.48
C SER A 320 22.42 35.70 33.06
N VAL A 321 21.57 36.48 33.73
CA VAL A 321 20.27 35.99 34.25
C VAL A 321 19.39 35.48 33.11
N GLU A 322 19.47 36.12 31.94
CA GLU A 322 18.71 35.72 30.74
C GLU A 322 19.10 34.32 30.27
N TRP A 323 20.40 34.05 30.10
CA TRP A 323 20.88 32.73 29.67
C TRP A 323 20.61 31.67 30.73
N GLN A 324 20.82 31.96 32.01
CA GLN A 324 20.56 31.00 33.09
C GLN A 324 19.08 30.62 33.18
N ASN A 325 18.17 31.58 33.01
CA ASN A 325 16.73 31.32 32.95
C ASN A 325 16.38 30.47 31.72
N TRP A 326 16.89 30.84 30.54
CA TRP A 326 16.68 30.04 29.33
C TRP A 326 17.19 28.61 29.51
N LYS A 327 18.42 28.42 30.02
CA LYS A 327 19.02 27.10 30.20
C LYS A 327 18.20 26.23 31.14
N ALA A 328 17.72 26.80 32.26
CA ALA A 328 16.85 26.10 33.18
C ALA A 328 15.52 25.68 32.52
N SER A 329 14.89 26.57 31.74
CA SER A 329 13.67 26.25 30.99
C SER A 329 13.91 25.19 29.90
N HIS A 330 15.00 25.31 29.16
CA HIS A 330 15.39 24.35 28.12
C HIS A 330 15.68 22.98 28.73
N ASP A 331 16.40 22.90 29.85
CA ASP A 331 16.72 21.63 30.50
C ASP A 331 15.49 20.94 31.08
N ALA A 332 14.56 21.72 31.64
CA ALA A 332 13.27 21.20 32.09
C ALA A 332 12.45 20.66 30.92
N TRP A 333 12.34 21.43 29.84
CA TRP A 333 11.67 21.02 28.61
C TRP A 333 12.30 19.75 28.01
N GLN A 334 13.63 19.70 27.88
CA GLN A 334 14.33 18.56 27.30
C GLN A 334 14.07 17.29 28.11
N ALA A 335 14.08 17.38 29.45
CA ALA A 335 13.77 16.24 30.31
C ALA A 335 12.32 15.75 30.13
N GLU A 336 11.35 16.66 29.96
CA GLU A 336 9.95 16.30 29.69
C GLU A 336 9.78 15.71 28.29
N TYR A 337 10.46 16.27 27.28
CA TYR A 337 10.46 15.79 25.91
C TYR A 337 11.07 14.38 25.81
N ASP A 338 12.25 14.17 26.41
CA ASP A 338 12.91 12.85 26.43
C ASP A 338 12.02 11.80 27.11
N ALA A 339 11.37 12.15 28.23
CA ALA A 339 10.42 11.26 28.91
C ALA A 339 9.18 10.96 28.03
N ALA A 340 8.65 11.96 27.31
CA ALA A 340 7.53 11.76 26.39
C ALA A 340 7.93 10.86 25.20
N VAL A 341 9.15 10.97 24.70
CA VAL A 341 9.69 10.08 23.65
C VAL A 341 9.84 8.65 24.17
N GLU A 342 10.31 8.47 25.41
CA GLU A 342 10.33 7.13 26.05
C GLU A 342 8.93 6.54 26.20
N GLU A 343 7.95 7.32 26.65
CA GLU A 343 6.54 6.91 26.73
C GLU A 343 5.97 6.54 25.35
N TYR A 344 6.24 7.35 24.33
CA TYR A 344 5.83 7.07 22.94
C TYR A 344 6.43 5.76 22.43
N ASN A 345 7.73 5.54 22.62
CA ASN A 345 8.38 4.29 22.20
C ASN A 345 7.78 3.07 22.92
N ALA A 346 7.47 3.18 24.22
CA ALA A 346 6.81 2.12 24.97
C ALA A 346 5.37 1.85 24.48
N ALA A 347 4.65 2.90 24.06
CA ALA A 347 3.32 2.77 23.46
C ALA A 347 3.38 2.08 22.09
N VAL A 348 4.36 2.43 21.24
CA VAL A 348 4.64 1.75 19.97
C VAL A 348 4.89 0.26 20.20
N ASP A 349 5.74 -0.09 21.16
CA ASP A 349 6.06 -1.48 21.47
C ASP A 349 4.84 -2.26 21.98
N SER A 350 3.97 -1.62 22.76
CA SER A 350 2.75 -2.21 23.30
C SER A 350 1.70 -2.44 22.19
N ASP A 351 1.52 -1.46 21.31
CA ASP A 351 0.58 -1.52 20.18
C ASP A 351 0.99 -2.63 19.19
N ASN A 352 2.27 -2.67 18.82
CA ASN A 352 2.85 -3.70 17.95
C ASN A 352 2.69 -5.14 18.49
N GLN A 353 2.53 -5.31 19.80
CA GLN A 353 2.36 -6.62 20.44
C GLN A 353 0.89 -6.96 20.74
N ALA A 354 -0.03 -6.00 20.60
CA ALA A 354 -1.43 -6.18 20.98
C ALA A 354 -2.15 -7.19 20.07
N LEU A 355 -1.84 -7.17 18.76
CA LEU A 355 -2.42 -8.05 17.75
C LEU A 355 -1.33 -8.63 16.85
N THR A 356 -1.54 -9.84 16.36
CA THR A 356 -0.75 -10.36 15.23
C THR A 356 -1.20 -9.71 13.93
N SER A 357 -0.35 -9.70 12.89
CA SER A 357 -0.71 -9.12 11.59
C SER A 357 -1.94 -9.78 10.93
N GLU A 358 -2.17 -11.07 11.21
CA GLU A 358 -3.38 -11.77 10.74
C GLU A 358 -4.63 -11.30 11.48
N GLU A 359 -4.56 -11.16 12.80
CA GLU A 359 -5.65 -10.64 13.63
C GLU A 359 -6.00 -9.19 13.26
N GLU A 360 -5.00 -8.34 13.11
CA GLU A 360 -5.15 -6.94 12.70
C GLU A 360 -5.79 -6.85 11.31
N SER A 361 -5.31 -7.63 10.34
CA SER A 361 -5.87 -7.68 9.00
C SER A 361 -7.33 -8.14 8.98
N ASN A 362 -7.69 -9.14 9.79
CA ASN A 362 -9.07 -9.62 9.92
C ASN A 362 -9.98 -8.60 10.61
N ILE A 363 -9.49 -7.92 11.65
CA ILE A 363 -10.23 -6.82 12.30
C ILE A 363 -10.49 -5.71 11.29
N ASN A 364 -9.45 -5.23 10.59
CA ASN A 364 -9.57 -4.15 9.61
C ASN A 364 -10.55 -4.49 8.47
N PHE A 365 -10.56 -5.74 8.00
CA PHE A 365 -11.57 -6.21 7.05
C PHE A 365 -13.00 -5.95 7.54
N TYR A 366 -13.29 -6.37 8.78
CA TYR A 366 -14.62 -6.22 9.36
C TYR A 366 -14.93 -4.78 9.77
N GLU A 367 -13.95 -3.99 10.21
CA GLU A 367 -14.11 -2.54 10.40
C GLU A 367 -14.66 -1.88 9.16
N LYS A 368 -14.04 -2.12 8.00
CA LYS A 368 -14.47 -1.55 6.73
C LYS A 368 -15.87 -2.03 6.35
N LEU A 369 -16.12 -3.35 6.42
CA LEU A 369 -17.42 -3.92 6.08
C LEU A 369 -18.55 -3.34 6.94
N PHE A 370 -18.37 -3.29 8.26
CA PHE A 370 -19.41 -2.83 9.18
C PHE A 370 -19.54 -1.31 9.25
N THR A 371 -18.46 -0.56 8.97
CA THR A 371 -18.55 0.87 8.69
C THR A 371 -19.43 1.13 7.48
N ALA A 372 -19.25 0.38 6.38
CA ALA A 372 -20.10 0.51 5.20
C ALA A 372 -21.57 0.14 5.48
N ILE A 373 -21.81 -0.92 6.25
CA ILE A 373 -23.16 -1.29 6.69
C ILE A 373 -23.80 -0.16 7.51
N ALA A 374 -23.05 0.46 8.42
CA ALA A 374 -23.54 1.58 9.22
C ALA A 374 -23.82 2.81 8.36
N GLU A 375 -22.92 3.17 7.43
CA GLU A 375 -23.02 4.38 6.61
C GLU A 375 -24.01 4.28 5.46
N LYS A 376 -24.12 3.12 4.80
CA LYS A 376 -24.96 2.91 3.60
C LYS A 376 -26.24 2.15 3.89
N GLY A 377 -26.33 1.49 5.04
CA GLY A 377 -27.40 0.55 5.35
C GLY A 377 -27.21 -0.78 4.62
N TRP A 378 -28.14 -1.70 4.88
CA TRP A 378 -28.00 -3.08 4.42
C TRP A 378 -29.34 -3.70 4.01
N VAL A 379 -29.24 -4.79 3.23
CA VAL A 379 -30.35 -5.68 2.88
C VAL A 379 -29.88 -7.13 2.96
N ALA A 380 -30.69 -8.03 3.53
CA ALA A 380 -30.37 -9.45 3.55
C ALA A 380 -30.90 -10.16 2.30
N ASN A 381 -30.11 -11.07 1.74
CA ASN A 381 -30.54 -11.98 0.69
C ASN A 381 -30.01 -13.39 0.95
N SER A 382 -30.91 -14.33 1.22
CA SER A 382 -30.56 -15.72 1.54
C SER A 382 -30.00 -16.53 0.36
N GLN A 383 -30.05 -16.00 -0.86
CA GLN A 383 -29.51 -16.63 -2.07
C GLN A 383 -28.14 -16.07 -2.46
N ILE A 384 -27.61 -15.07 -1.74
CA ILE A 384 -26.36 -14.41 -2.14
C ILE A 384 -25.13 -15.33 -2.06
N GLU A 385 -25.17 -16.39 -1.25
CA GLU A 385 -24.10 -17.40 -1.21
C GLU A 385 -24.13 -18.35 -2.42
N ASP A 386 -25.20 -18.37 -3.21
CA ASP A 386 -25.28 -19.15 -4.44
C ASP A 386 -24.53 -18.41 -5.57
N ASN A 387 -23.48 -19.05 -6.09
CA ASN A 387 -22.60 -18.44 -7.08
C ASN A 387 -23.33 -18.10 -8.38
N ASP A 388 -24.26 -18.95 -8.83
CA ASP A 388 -24.99 -18.74 -10.08
C ASP A 388 -26.00 -17.59 -9.91
N TYR A 389 -26.67 -17.54 -8.76
CA TYR A 389 -27.55 -16.43 -8.41
C TYR A 389 -26.77 -15.10 -8.38
N LEU A 390 -25.64 -15.04 -7.67
CA LEU A 390 -24.81 -13.84 -7.60
C LEU A 390 -24.31 -13.44 -9.01
N ASN A 391 -23.86 -14.41 -9.82
CA ASN A 391 -23.42 -14.16 -11.19
C ASN A 391 -24.53 -13.51 -12.00
N ASN A 392 -25.75 -14.07 -11.94
CA ASN A 392 -26.91 -13.56 -12.65
C ASN A 392 -27.25 -12.13 -12.19
N MET A 393 -27.20 -11.84 -10.89
CA MET A 393 -27.49 -10.51 -10.38
C MET A 393 -26.45 -9.47 -10.82
N LEU A 394 -25.17 -9.85 -10.86
CA LEU A 394 -24.08 -8.99 -11.34
C LEU A 394 -24.12 -8.79 -12.85
N GLN A 395 -24.39 -9.84 -13.65
CA GLN A 395 -24.52 -9.74 -15.11
C GLN A 395 -25.71 -8.88 -15.54
N ASN A 396 -26.81 -8.90 -14.77
CA ASN A 396 -28.02 -8.12 -15.05
C ASN A 396 -28.03 -6.75 -14.35
N ASN A 397 -26.87 -6.29 -13.84
CA ASN A 397 -26.71 -5.01 -13.15
C ASN A 397 -27.76 -4.77 -12.03
N GLN A 398 -28.19 -5.84 -11.36
CA GLN A 398 -29.03 -5.74 -10.16
C GLN A 398 -28.18 -5.50 -8.92
N TYR A 399 -26.96 -6.06 -8.93
CA TYR A 399 -25.92 -5.81 -7.95
C TYR A 399 -24.67 -5.24 -8.60
N TYR A 400 -23.86 -4.60 -7.77
CA TYR A 400 -22.63 -3.92 -8.13
C TYR A 400 -21.50 -4.35 -7.20
N ILE A 401 -20.27 -4.27 -7.69
CA ILE A 401 -19.08 -4.40 -6.86
C ILE A 401 -18.71 -2.98 -6.40
N THR A 402 -18.56 -2.79 -5.10
CA THR A 402 -18.24 -1.49 -4.51
C THR A 402 -16.94 -1.59 -3.72
N THR A 403 -15.98 -0.75 -4.06
CA THR A 403 -14.73 -0.60 -3.32
C THR A 403 -14.84 0.53 -2.31
N MET A 404 -13.97 0.46 -1.30
CA MET A 404 -13.84 1.48 -0.26
C MET A 404 -12.39 1.95 -0.23
N GLU A 405 -12.20 3.27 -0.33
CA GLU A 405 -10.90 3.91 -0.18
C GLU A 405 -10.96 4.90 0.97
N GLU A 406 -10.00 4.81 1.89
CA GLU A 406 -9.88 5.77 2.99
C GLU A 406 -9.26 7.07 2.47
N GLN A 407 -9.89 8.18 2.81
CA GLN A 407 -9.48 9.53 2.46
C GLN A 407 -9.39 10.36 3.75
N THR A 408 -8.59 11.42 3.72
CA THR A 408 -8.47 12.36 4.84
C THR A 408 -8.90 13.74 4.37
N ASP A 409 -9.79 14.38 5.12
CA ASP A 409 -10.23 15.75 4.80
C ASP A 409 -9.18 16.81 5.19
N SER A 410 -9.49 18.08 4.91
CA SER A 410 -8.61 19.21 5.23
C SER A 410 -8.38 19.45 6.71
N ASP A 411 -9.25 18.89 7.57
CA ASP A 411 -9.20 19.00 9.02
C ASP A 411 -8.51 17.77 9.66
N GLY A 412 -8.00 16.85 8.83
CA GLY A 412 -7.30 15.64 9.28
C GLY A 412 -8.20 14.47 9.63
N LYS A 413 -9.52 14.55 9.35
CA LYS A 413 -10.47 13.48 9.68
C LYS A 413 -10.56 12.45 8.54
N SER A 414 -10.39 11.18 8.88
CA SER A 414 -10.59 10.07 7.94
C SER A 414 -12.07 9.84 7.60
N TYR A 415 -12.34 9.52 6.34
CA TYR A 415 -13.64 9.06 5.83
C TYR A 415 -13.45 8.07 4.68
N PHE A 416 -14.49 7.29 4.35
CA PHE A 416 -14.45 6.37 3.21
C PHE A 416 -15.13 6.94 1.97
N GLU A 417 -14.43 6.93 0.85
CA GLU A 417 -15.00 7.11 -0.48
C GLU A 417 -15.38 5.76 -1.07
N TYR A 418 -16.52 5.71 -1.77
CA TYR A 418 -17.10 4.49 -2.31
C TYR A 418 -17.19 4.60 -3.83
N SER A 419 -16.56 3.67 -4.56
CA SER A 419 -16.74 3.52 -6.01
C SER A 419 -17.62 2.33 -6.29
N GLN A 420 -18.74 2.54 -6.99
CA GLN A 420 -19.66 1.47 -7.39
C GLN A 420 -19.48 1.18 -8.89
N ASP A 421 -19.18 -0.07 -9.20
CA ASP A 421 -18.89 -0.52 -10.56
C ASP A 421 -19.78 -1.71 -10.97
N ILE A 422 -20.21 -1.69 -12.22
CA ILE A 422 -20.82 -2.89 -12.84
C ILE A 422 -19.74 -3.95 -13.00
N ALA A 423 -20.11 -5.21 -12.75
CA ALA A 423 -19.13 -6.31 -12.69
C ALA A 423 -18.32 -6.46 -13.99
N SER A 424 -18.90 -6.17 -15.17
CA SER A 424 -18.20 -6.26 -16.45
C SER A 424 -17.06 -5.25 -16.64
N ASN A 425 -17.06 -4.16 -15.85
CA ASN A 425 -16.05 -3.10 -15.93
C ASN A 425 -15.01 -3.23 -14.82
N PHE A 426 -15.18 -4.16 -13.89
CA PHE A 426 -14.29 -4.32 -12.75
C PHE A 426 -13.03 -5.08 -13.16
N GLU A 427 -11.85 -4.55 -12.84
CA GLU A 427 -10.55 -5.06 -13.34
C GLU A 427 -10.33 -6.55 -13.03
N ASN A 428 -10.76 -7.00 -11.85
CA ASN A 428 -10.58 -8.38 -11.39
C ASN A 428 -11.67 -9.34 -11.87
N VAL A 429 -12.68 -8.87 -12.60
CA VAL A 429 -13.79 -9.70 -13.09
C VAL A 429 -13.64 -9.99 -14.57
N PHE A 430 -13.71 -11.28 -14.91
CA PHE A 430 -13.52 -11.76 -16.27
C PHE A 430 -14.71 -12.61 -16.72
N SER A 431 -15.17 -12.38 -17.94
CA SER A 431 -16.16 -13.24 -18.59
C SER A 431 -15.46 -14.42 -19.26
N VAL A 432 -15.70 -15.62 -18.74
CA VAL A 432 -15.10 -16.87 -19.24
C VAL A 432 -16.19 -17.84 -19.68
N ASN A 433 -15.81 -18.85 -20.47
CA ASN A 433 -16.72 -19.95 -20.78
C ASN A 433 -17.10 -20.71 -19.51
N ASP A 434 -18.37 -21.03 -19.37
CA ASP A 434 -18.86 -21.83 -18.26
C ASP A 434 -18.56 -23.32 -18.49
N THR A 435 -17.43 -23.78 -17.97
CA THR A 435 -16.99 -25.17 -18.14
C THR A 435 -17.99 -26.18 -17.56
N ASP A 436 -18.71 -25.83 -16.50
CA ASP A 436 -19.68 -26.74 -15.87
C ASP A 436 -20.91 -26.90 -16.77
N ALA A 437 -21.46 -25.79 -17.27
CA ALA A 437 -22.54 -25.81 -18.26
C ALA A 437 -22.13 -26.55 -19.56
N GLN A 438 -20.87 -26.40 -19.99
CA GLN A 438 -20.32 -27.11 -21.15
C GLN A 438 -20.24 -28.62 -20.92
N ASN A 439 -19.78 -29.04 -19.75
CA ASN A 439 -19.66 -30.45 -19.39
C ASN A 439 -21.03 -31.11 -19.26
N GLU A 440 -22.00 -30.46 -18.60
CA GLU A 440 -23.37 -30.96 -18.49
C GLU A 440 -24.02 -31.09 -19.87
N ALA A 441 -23.92 -30.06 -20.71
CA ALA A 441 -24.46 -30.09 -22.06
C ALA A 441 -23.78 -31.15 -22.96
N LEU A 442 -22.48 -31.43 -22.75
CA LEU A 442 -21.78 -32.50 -23.46
C LEU A 442 -22.33 -33.88 -23.09
N ILE A 443 -22.60 -34.12 -21.80
CA ILE A 443 -23.18 -35.36 -21.30
C ILE A 443 -24.56 -35.58 -21.91
N ASP A 444 -25.42 -34.56 -21.84
CA ASP A 444 -26.77 -34.61 -22.41
C ASP A 444 -26.75 -34.81 -23.93
N TYR A 445 -25.84 -34.11 -24.63
CA TYR A 445 -25.67 -34.24 -26.06
C TYR A 445 -25.30 -35.66 -26.47
N GLU A 446 -24.28 -36.27 -25.83
CA GLU A 446 -23.86 -37.64 -26.16
C GLU A 446 -24.94 -38.68 -25.79
N TYR A 447 -25.65 -38.47 -24.68
CA TYR A 447 -26.79 -39.30 -24.31
C TYR A 447 -27.91 -39.24 -25.36
N GLU A 448 -28.43 -38.04 -25.67
CA GLU A 448 -29.55 -37.89 -26.62
C GLU A 448 -29.18 -38.33 -28.04
N LYS A 449 -27.96 -38.01 -28.49
CA LYS A 449 -27.41 -38.47 -29.77
C LYS A 449 -27.37 -39.99 -29.85
N SER A 450 -26.96 -40.69 -28.79
CA SER A 450 -26.96 -42.15 -28.77
C SER A 450 -28.36 -42.74 -28.93
N VAL A 451 -29.35 -42.16 -28.24
CA VAL A 451 -30.76 -42.57 -28.30
C VAL A 451 -31.34 -42.32 -29.70
N ILE A 452 -31.02 -41.18 -30.32
CA ILE A 452 -31.45 -40.84 -31.69
C ILE A 452 -30.85 -41.82 -32.69
N ASN A 453 -29.54 -42.07 -32.62
CA ASN A 453 -28.84 -42.99 -33.52
C ASN A 453 -29.39 -44.42 -33.42
N GLU A 454 -29.74 -44.89 -32.21
CA GLU A 454 -30.37 -46.20 -32.04
C GLU A 454 -31.75 -46.24 -32.71
N LYS A 455 -32.57 -45.20 -32.54
CA LYS A 455 -33.89 -45.09 -33.20
C LYS A 455 -33.76 -45.05 -34.72
N GLU A 456 -32.82 -44.27 -35.26
CA GLU A 456 -32.55 -44.20 -36.69
C GLU A 456 -32.12 -45.56 -37.24
N THR A 457 -31.21 -46.27 -36.56
CA THR A 457 -30.76 -47.62 -36.96
C THR A 457 -31.93 -48.62 -37.01
N ARG A 458 -32.82 -48.57 -36.02
CA ARG A 458 -34.04 -49.41 -36.00
C ARG A 458 -34.98 -49.07 -37.15
N ILE A 459 -35.17 -47.78 -37.46
CA ILE A 459 -35.98 -47.32 -38.59
C ILE A 459 -35.36 -47.78 -39.92
N ASP A 460 -34.06 -47.60 -40.11
CA ASP A 460 -33.34 -47.97 -41.33
C ASP A 460 -33.41 -49.48 -41.59
N THR A 461 -33.20 -50.29 -40.55
CA THR A 461 -33.37 -51.75 -40.64
C THR A 461 -34.80 -52.11 -41.07
N ARG A 462 -35.80 -51.42 -40.52
CA ARG A 462 -37.21 -51.68 -40.85
C ARG A 462 -37.56 -51.22 -42.27
N MET A 463 -37.03 -50.08 -42.71
CA MET A 463 -37.17 -49.60 -44.07
C MET A 463 -36.54 -50.58 -45.06
N GLN A 464 -35.32 -51.03 -44.83
CA GLN A 464 -34.63 -52.00 -45.68
C GLN A 464 -35.39 -53.33 -45.80
N ASN A 465 -35.93 -53.84 -44.68
CA ASN A 465 -36.77 -55.05 -44.69
C ASN A 465 -38.04 -54.85 -45.52
N LEU A 466 -38.70 -53.69 -45.37
CA LEU A 466 -39.92 -53.35 -46.11
C LEU A 466 -39.64 -53.11 -47.60
N GLU A 467 -38.52 -52.49 -47.97
CA GLU A 467 -38.08 -52.31 -49.35
C GLU A 467 -37.75 -53.66 -50.02
N THR A 468 -37.11 -54.56 -49.28
CA THR A 468 -36.85 -55.93 -49.74
C THR A 468 -38.17 -56.69 -49.97
N GLU A 469 -39.12 -56.59 -49.03
CA GLU A 469 -40.46 -57.16 -49.18
C GLU A 469 -41.19 -56.55 -50.38
N GLN A 470 -41.11 -55.22 -50.56
CA GLN A 470 -41.72 -54.52 -51.68
C GLN A 470 -41.13 -54.97 -53.03
N SER A 471 -39.81 -55.17 -53.10
CA SER A 471 -39.12 -55.67 -54.30
C SER A 471 -39.59 -57.09 -54.64
N ALA A 472 -39.62 -58.00 -53.66
CA ALA A 472 -40.12 -59.36 -53.84
C ALA A 472 -41.60 -59.38 -54.28
N ILE A 473 -42.44 -58.51 -53.71
CA ILE A 473 -43.83 -58.35 -54.14
C ILE A 473 -43.93 -57.83 -55.57
N ASN A 474 -43.09 -56.87 -55.96
CA ASN A 474 -43.05 -56.37 -57.34
C ASN A 474 -42.68 -57.47 -58.33
N GLU A 475 -41.71 -58.32 -58.02
CA GLU A 475 -41.35 -59.48 -58.84
C GLU A 475 -42.50 -60.49 -58.93
N MET A 476 -43.16 -60.80 -57.81
CA MET A 476 -44.35 -61.67 -57.80
C MET A 476 -45.49 -61.09 -58.65
N ILE A 477 -45.73 -59.78 -58.58
CA ILE A 477 -46.73 -59.09 -59.41
C ILE A 477 -46.37 -59.22 -60.89
N LYS A 478 -45.12 -58.91 -61.28
CA LYS A 478 -44.63 -59.06 -62.66
C LYS A 478 -44.81 -60.50 -63.17
N GLY A 479 -44.45 -61.49 -62.36
CA GLY A 479 -44.64 -62.90 -62.70
C GLY A 479 -46.11 -63.27 -62.92
N ILE A 480 -47.02 -62.78 -62.07
CA ILE A 480 -48.47 -62.98 -62.23
C ILE A 480 -49.00 -62.27 -63.48
N GLU A 481 -48.51 -61.06 -63.78
CA GLU A 481 -48.87 -60.30 -64.98
C GLU A 481 -48.42 -60.99 -66.26
N THR A 482 -47.20 -61.53 -66.30
CA THR A 482 -46.71 -62.36 -67.41
C THR A 482 -47.60 -63.58 -67.60
N VAL A 483 -47.86 -64.35 -66.54
CA VAL A 483 -48.74 -65.54 -66.61
C VAL A 483 -50.17 -65.16 -67.06
N ARG A 484 -50.69 -64.00 -66.63
CA ARG A 484 -51.97 -63.47 -67.08
C ARG A 484 -51.93 -63.14 -68.58
N ASN A 485 -50.89 -62.45 -69.04
CA ASN A 485 -50.75 -62.05 -70.44
C ASN A 485 -50.58 -63.28 -71.34
N ASP A 486 -49.73 -64.25 -70.98
CA ASP A 486 -49.54 -65.52 -71.71
C ASP A 486 -50.83 -66.32 -71.82
N ASN A 487 -51.63 -66.38 -70.73
CA ASN A 487 -52.93 -67.04 -70.75
C ASN A 487 -53.94 -66.28 -71.62
N THR A 488 -53.86 -64.96 -71.64
CA THR A 488 -54.71 -64.11 -72.49
C THR A 488 -54.34 -64.35 -73.96
N GLU A 489 -53.05 -64.30 -74.32
CA GLU A 489 -52.55 -64.60 -75.66
C GLU A 489 -52.89 -66.01 -76.12
N ARG A 490 -52.70 -67.04 -75.28
CA ARG A 490 -53.15 -68.42 -75.61
C ARG A 490 -54.65 -68.49 -75.85
N THR A 491 -55.44 -67.83 -75.02
CA THR A 491 -56.90 -67.84 -75.16
C THR A 491 -57.32 -67.14 -76.45
N PHE A 492 -56.72 -65.99 -76.79
CA PHE A 492 -56.99 -65.28 -78.04
C PHE A 492 -56.45 -65.99 -79.28
N GLY A 493 -55.28 -66.63 -79.19
CA GLY A 493 -54.69 -67.44 -80.27
C GLY A 493 -55.43 -68.76 -80.55
N ILE A 494 -56.36 -69.18 -79.69
CA ILE A 494 -57.30 -70.28 -79.97
C ILE A 494 -58.49 -69.80 -80.82
N PHE A 495 -58.74 -68.48 -80.90
CA PHE A 495 -59.83 -67.87 -81.66
C PHE A 495 -59.37 -67.17 -82.96
N ALA A 496 -58.09 -67.21 -83.29
CA ALA A 496 -57.51 -66.82 -84.58
C ALA A 496 -57.05 -68.07 -85.33
#